data_AF-A0A7V9QPP6-F1
#
_entry.id   AF-A0A7V9QPP6-F1
#
_cell.length_a   1.000
_cell.length_b   1.000
_cell.length_c   1.000
_cell.angle_alpha   90.00
_cell.angle_beta   90.00
_cell.angle_gamma   90.00
#
_symmetry.space_group_name_H-M   'P 1'
#
loop_
_entity.id
_entity.type
_entity.pdbx_description
1 polymer ?
#
loop_
_entity_poly.entity_id
_entity_poly.type
_entity_poly.pdbx_seq_one_letter_code
_entity_poly.pdbx_strand_id
1 'polypeptide(L)'
;MRERLVSLDVFRGTTIAGMLLVNNPGTWGAIYAPLEHAEWHGWTPTDLIFPFFLFIVGITTHISLSARRARGDDEGAIIRQIIKRGAIIFLLGFLMSWFPFYQYGAKVPGFDDPTFMDRFLYRLDHVRIMGVLARIGVVYIASALLTLKTTLKQQVIIVAVLLYGYWLAMTLIPLPTGLPGIFTLDDPARTLEAVVDQAILGKHIWGGSTTFDPEGLMSTFPAIGTAILGVFAGRWINTQRALIERIAGLFAAGSLAMVLGLIWNWSFPINKSIWTSSYVLFTAGMACATLATCMWIIDHLNLRGWTKPFVIYGMNPIVAFVGSGVLARIIYTLWKVPYNGKIVPVQAVMYQSLFASWLPDRVASLGFALLTVVFWFGVL
;
A
#
# COMPACT_ATOMS: atom_id res chain seq x y z
N MET A 1 -2.54 -26.92 -19.70
CA MET A 1 -3.05 -25.52 -19.74
C MET A 1 -3.02 -24.99 -18.31
N ARG A 2 -2.43 -23.81 -18.09
CA ARG A 2 -2.35 -23.21 -16.75
C ARG A 2 -3.68 -22.51 -16.45
N GLU A 3 -4.36 -22.92 -15.39
CA GLU A 3 -5.63 -22.34 -14.98
C GLU A 3 -5.41 -20.89 -14.53
N ARG A 4 -6.09 -19.93 -15.19
CA ARG A 4 -6.08 -18.52 -14.75
C ARG A 4 -6.95 -18.43 -13.51
N LEU A 5 -6.34 -18.15 -12.36
CA LEU A 5 -7.04 -18.02 -11.09
C LEU A 5 -7.81 -16.70 -11.05
N VAL A 6 -9.12 -16.77 -11.33
CA VAL A 6 -10.03 -15.62 -11.24
C VAL A 6 -10.03 -15.06 -9.81
N SER A 7 -9.88 -15.93 -8.81
CA SER A 7 -9.72 -15.56 -7.41
C SER A 7 -8.59 -14.55 -7.14
N LEU A 8 -7.46 -14.65 -7.85
CA LEU A 8 -6.34 -13.70 -7.70
C LEU A 8 -6.65 -12.34 -8.32
N ASP A 9 -7.38 -12.32 -9.45
CA ASP A 9 -7.86 -11.08 -10.06
C ASP A 9 -8.90 -10.40 -9.15
N VAL A 10 -9.82 -11.18 -8.55
CA VAL A 10 -10.81 -10.68 -7.58
C VAL A 10 -10.14 -10.16 -6.31
N PHE A 11 -9.20 -10.91 -5.72
CA PHE A 11 -8.51 -10.48 -4.49
C PHE A 11 -7.77 -9.14 -4.69
N ARG A 12 -7.12 -8.98 -5.85
CA ARG A 12 -6.51 -7.70 -6.23
C ARG A 12 -7.56 -6.62 -6.42
N GLY A 13 -8.64 -6.93 -7.12
CA GLY A 13 -9.77 -6.04 -7.35
C GLY A 13 -10.42 -5.50 -6.10
N THR A 14 -10.74 -6.38 -5.15
CA THR A 14 -11.30 -6.02 -3.84
C THR A 14 -10.35 -5.13 -3.06
N THR A 15 -9.04 -5.39 -3.14
CA THR A 15 -8.02 -4.55 -2.49
C THR A 15 -7.98 -3.13 -3.09
N ILE A 16 -8.12 -3.00 -4.41
CA ILE A 16 -8.21 -1.69 -5.10
C ILE A 16 -9.50 -0.96 -4.77
N ALA A 17 -10.64 -1.65 -4.84
CA ALA A 17 -11.93 -1.06 -4.47
C ALA A 17 -11.92 -0.59 -3.01
N GLY A 18 -11.36 -1.38 -2.10
CA GLY A 18 -11.14 -1.00 -0.70
C GLY A 18 -10.24 0.21 -0.56
N MET A 19 -9.13 0.27 -1.31
CA MET A 19 -8.23 1.43 -1.35
C MET A 19 -8.95 2.71 -1.78
N LEU A 20 -9.81 2.64 -2.80
CA LEU A 20 -10.61 3.77 -3.26
C LEU A 20 -11.62 4.21 -2.19
N LEU A 21 -12.25 3.25 -1.51
CA LEU A 21 -13.24 3.49 -0.46
C LEU A 21 -12.64 4.26 0.72
N VAL A 22 -11.49 3.84 1.23
CA VAL A 22 -10.89 4.42 2.44
C VAL A 22 -10.16 5.74 2.18
N ASN A 23 -9.68 5.97 0.96
CA ASN A 23 -8.92 7.18 0.62
C ASN A 23 -9.79 8.37 0.21
N ASN A 24 -11.08 8.16 -0.02
CA ASN A 24 -11.99 9.21 -0.52
C ASN A 24 -13.25 9.36 0.35
N PRO A 25 -13.13 9.52 1.68
CA PRO A 25 -14.29 9.82 2.51
C PRO A 25 -14.88 11.18 2.13
N GLY A 26 -16.19 11.35 2.31
CA GLY A 26 -16.82 12.66 2.12
C GLY A 26 -16.29 13.72 3.10
N THR A 27 -15.98 13.29 4.33
CA THR A 27 -15.30 14.08 5.34
C THR A 27 -14.40 13.20 6.22
N TRP A 28 -13.24 13.72 6.60
CA TRP A 28 -12.30 13.05 7.51
C TRP A 28 -12.76 13.06 8.96
N GLY A 29 -13.71 13.94 9.33
CA GLY A 29 -14.22 14.04 10.71
C GLY A 29 -15.34 13.05 11.05
N ALA A 30 -15.84 12.28 10.08
CA ALA A 30 -16.93 11.33 10.28
C ALA A 30 -16.72 10.09 9.42
N ILE A 31 -15.84 9.19 9.86
CA ILE A 31 -15.57 7.90 9.22
C ILE A 31 -16.06 6.79 10.17
N TYR A 32 -16.45 5.64 9.61
CA TYR A 32 -16.71 4.45 10.42
C TYR A 32 -15.38 3.83 10.85
N ALA A 33 -15.25 3.47 12.13
CA ALA A 33 -14.00 2.95 12.70
C ALA A 33 -13.29 1.84 11.87
N PRO A 34 -13.99 0.86 11.24
CA PRO A 34 -13.32 -0.13 10.38
C PRO A 34 -12.66 0.43 9.11
N LEU A 35 -13.02 1.65 8.70
CA LEU A 35 -12.49 2.36 7.53
C LEU A 35 -11.39 3.38 7.91
N GLU A 36 -11.18 3.64 9.20
CA GLU A 36 -10.09 4.48 9.70
C GLU A 36 -8.78 3.69 9.76
N HIS A 37 -7.65 4.37 9.73
CA HIS A 37 -6.36 3.75 10.06
C HIS A 37 -6.23 3.61 11.58
N ALA A 38 -5.48 2.60 12.04
CA ALA A 38 -5.04 2.59 13.44
C ALA A 38 -4.24 3.87 13.74
N GLU A 39 -4.44 4.45 14.93
CA GLU A 39 -3.81 5.72 15.30
C GLU A 39 -2.27 5.62 15.31
N TRP A 40 -1.74 4.52 15.86
CA TRP A 40 -0.31 4.23 15.87
C TRP A 40 -0.04 2.72 15.89
N HIS A 41 -0.24 2.10 17.05
CA HIS A 41 -0.18 0.65 17.21
C HIS A 41 -1.56 0.01 16.99
N GLY A 42 -1.55 -1.24 16.52
CA GLY A 42 -2.73 -1.98 16.16
C GLY A 42 -2.94 -2.03 14.64
N TRP A 43 -4.16 -2.39 14.26
CA TRP A 43 -4.56 -2.52 12.86
C TRP A 43 -6.07 -2.39 12.73
N THR A 44 -6.51 -1.90 11.58
CA THR A 44 -7.90 -1.95 11.11
C THR A 44 -7.97 -2.65 9.74
N PRO A 45 -9.17 -2.96 9.21
CA PRO A 45 -9.28 -3.45 7.83
C PRO A 45 -8.62 -2.55 6.78
N THR A 46 -8.61 -1.23 6.99
CA THR A 46 -7.92 -0.26 6.12
C THR A 46 -6.42 -0.52 6.05
N ASP A 47 -5.80 -0.90 7.17
CA ASP A 47 -4.37 -1.17 7.21
C ASP A 47 -3.97 -2.42 6.40
N LEU A 48 -4.90 -3.33 6.12
CA LEU A 48 -4.62 -4.54 5.34
C LEU A 48 -4.44 -4.29 3.83
N ILE A 49 -4.93 -3.15 3.32
CA ILE A 49 -4.97 -2.86 1.88
C ILE A 49 -3.57 -2.84 1.27
N PHE A 50 -2.67 -2.05 1.85
CA PHE A 50 -1.31 -1.90 1.31
C PHE A 50 -0.45 -3.19 1.38
N PRO A 51 -0.39 -3.93 2.50
CA PRO A 51 0.36 -5.19 2.54
C PRO A 51 -0.25 -6.26 1.63
N PHE A 52 -1.58 -6.28 1.45
CA PHE A 52 -2.21 -7.17 0.46
C PHE A 52 -1.73 -6.87 -0.96
N PHE A 53 -1.58 -5.59 -1.33
CA PHE A 53 -0.97 -5.23 -2.62
C PHE A 53 0.46 -5.77 -2.75
N LEU A 54 1.33 -5.56 -1.76
CA LEU A 54 2.71 -6.06 -1.82
C LEU A 54 2.77 -7.59 -1.90
N PHE A 55 1.90 -8.26 -1.16
CA PHE A 55 1.77 -9.71 -1.19
C PHE A 55 1.33 -10.21 -2.59
N ILE A 56 0.33 -9.57 -3.20
CA ILE A 56 -0.14 -9.86 -4.57
C ILE A 56 0.96 -9.58 -5.60
N VAL A 57 1.73 -8.49 -5.44
CA VAL A 57 2.90 -8.20 -6.27
C VAL A 57 3.91 -9.34 -6.18
N GLY A 58 4.13 -9.90 -4.98
CA GLY A 58 4.95 -11.10 -4.78
C GLY A 58 4.44 -12.33 -5.54
N ILE A 59 3.14 -12.64 -5.42
CA ILE A 59 2.50 -13.76 -6.14
C ILE A 59 2.70 -13.61 -7.65
N THR A 60 2.33 -12.45 -8.18
CA THR A 60 2.40 -12.18 -9.63
C THR A 60 3.84 -12.16 -10.15
N THR A 61 4.79 -11.73 -9.33
CA THR A 61 6.23 -11.80 -9.62
C THR A 61 6.68 -13.24 -9.79
N HIS A 62 6.32 -14.14 -8.86
CA HIS A 62 6.67 -15.56 -9.00
C HIS A 62 6.08 -16.18 -10.27
N ILE A 63 4.78 -15.98 -10.51
CA ILE A 63 4.09 -16.55 -11.68
C ILE A 63 4.72 -16.07 -12.98
N SER A 64 4.98 -14.76 -13.07
CA SER A 64 5.62 -14.13 -14.23
C SER A 64 7.02 -14.70 -14.47
N LEU A 65 7.92 -14.65 -13.46
CA LEU A 65 9.29 -15.12 -13.61
C LEU A 65 9.37 -16.62 -13.92
N SER A 66 8.55 -17.45 -13.28
CA SER A 66 8.48 -18.89 -13.58
C SER A 66 8.03 -19.14 -15.01
N ALA A 67 7.10 -18.35 -15.56
CA ALA A 67 6.71 -18.47 -16.97
C ALA A 67 7.86 -18.07 -17.92
N ARG A 68 8.60 -16.99 -17.61
CA ARG A 68 9.74 -16.55 -18.44
C ARG A 68 10.89 -17.56 -18.43
N ARG A 69 11.23 -18.11 -17.26
CA ARG A 69 12.24 -19.16 -17.13
C ARG A 69 11.85 -20.42 -17.90
N ALA A 70 10.59 -20.85 -17.82
CA ALA A 70 10.11 -22.03 -18.55
C ALA A 70 10.18 -21.87 -20.07
N ARG A 71 10.09 -20.64 -20.58
CA ARG A 71 10.28 -20.33 -22.01
C ARG A 71 11.74 -20.20 -22.44
N GLY A 72 12.68 -20.15 -21.49
CA GLY A 72 14.10 -19.91 -21.78
C GLY A 72 14.41 -18.45 -22.15
N ASP A 73 13.62 -17.48 -21.68
CA ASP A 73 13.89 -16.06 -21.90
C ASP A 73 15.27 -15.67 -21.31
N ASP A 74 16.05 -14.82 -22.01
CA ASP A 74 17.35 -14.32 -21.56
C ASP A 74 17.28 -13.59 -20.20
N GLU A 75 18.21 -13.91 -19.31
CA GLU A 75 18.21 -13.40 -17.95
C GLU A 75 18.51 -11.89 -17.89
N GLY A 76 19.42 -11.39 -18.75
CA GLY A 76 19.72 -9.97 -18.85
C GLY A 76 18.51 -9.14 -19.28
N ALA A 77 17.76 -9.64 -20.25
CA ALA A 77 16.50 -9.06 -20.69
C ALA A 77 15.43 -9.07 -19.57
N ILE A 78 15.37 -10.14 -18.77
CA ILE A 78 14.49 -10.20 -17.59
C ILE A 78 14.86 -9.11 -16.58
N ILE A 79 16.14 -8.99 -16.22
CA ILE A 79 16.63 -7.98 -15.26
C ILE A 79 16.31 -6.57 -15.75
N ARG A 80 16.61 -6.25 -17.01
CA ARG A 80 16.32 -4.94 -17.60
C ARG A 80 14.83 -4.60 -17.53
N GLN A 81 13.96 -5.58 -17.77
CA GLN A 81 12.52 -5.38 -17.68
C GLN A 81 12.04 -5.20 -16.24
N ILE A 82 12.61 -5.93 -15.26
CA ILE A 82 12.32 -5.74 -13.83
C ILE A 82 12.66 -4.30 -13.43
N ILE A 83 13.89 -3.85 -13.71
CA ILE A 83 14.35 -2.50 -13.37
C ILE A 83 13.49 -1.45 -14.05
N LYS A 84 13.25 -1.57 -15.37
CA LYS A 84 12.39 -0.62 -16.11
C LYS A 84 10.99 -0.53 -15.53
N ARG A 85 10.34 -1.66 -15.25
CA ARG A 85 8.97 -1.67 -14.71
C ARG A 85 8.90 -1.05 -13.32
N GLY A 86 9.83 -1.40 -12.43
CA GLY A 86 9.88 -0.81 -11.09
C GLY A 86 10.21 0.67 -11.11
N ALA A 87 11.12 1.11 -11.98
CA ALA A 87 11.47 2.52 -12.15
C ALA A 87 10.28 3.33 -12.70
N ILE A 88 9.49 2.77 -13.63
CA ILE A 88 8.25 3.42 -14.11
C ILE A 88 7.24 3.56 -12.97
N ILE A 89 7.03 2.49 -12.18
CA ILE A 89 6.12 2.53 -11.03
C ILE A 89 6.59 3.60 -10.03
N PHE A 90 7.89 3.64 -9.75
CA PHE A 90 8.48 4.65 -8.89
C PHE A 90 8.25 6.06 -9.41
N LEU A 91 8.56 6.30 -10.68
CA LEU A 91 8.41 7.59 -11.33
C LEU A 91 6.94 8.04 -11.34
N LEU A 92 6.00 7.14 -11.60
CA LEU A 92 4.57 7.45 -11.53
C LEU A 92 4.18 7.89 -10.11
N GLY A 93 4.70 7.21 -9.07
CA GLY A 93 4.48 7.59 -7.68
C GLY A 93 5.05 8.95 -7.35
N PHE A 94 6.30 9.21 -7.76
CA PHE A 94 6.96 10.49 -7.58
C PHE A 94 6.24 11.64 -8.30
N LEU A 95 5.92 11.47 -9.59
CA LEU A 95 5.19 12.47 -10.37
C LEU A 95 3.80 12.73 -9.80
N MET A 96 3.12 11.68 -9.34
CA MET A 96 1.88 11.82 -8.62
C MET A 96 2.10 12.66 -7.35
N SER A 97 3.10 12.36 -6.51
CA SER A 97 3.43 13.17 -5.34
C SER A 97 3.77 14.62 -5.66
N TRP A 98 4.39 14.88 -6.81
CA TRP A 98 4.77 16.23 -7.24
C TRP A 98 3.59 17.04 -7.75
N PHE A 99 2.65 16.41 -8.47
CA PHE A 99 1.44 17.04 -9.00
C PHE A 99 0.66 17.82 -7.92
N PRO A 100 0.22 19.06 -8.18
CA PRO A 100 0.14 19.78 -9.46
C PRO A 100 1.41 20.56 -9.86
N PHE A 101 2.59 20.18 -9.35
CA PHE A 101 3.91 20.77 -9.67
C PHE A 101 4.19 22.17 -9.09
N TYR A 102 3.23 22.79 -8.41
CA TYR A 102 3.41 24.02 -7.65
C TYR A 102 2.70 23.95 -6.30
N GLN A 103 3.14 24.77 -5.34
CA GLN A 103 2.52 24.84 -4.02
C GLN A 103 1.22 25.64 -4.09
N TYR A 104 0.11 24.94 -3.84
CA TYR A 104 -1.21 25.53 -3.78
C TYR A 104 -1.50 26.14 -2.39
N GLY A 105 -2.29 27.21 -2.34
CA GLY A 105 -2.74 27.88 -1.11
C GLY A 105 -2.40 29.37 -1.07
N ALA A 106 -3.10 30.14 -0.23
CA ALA A 106 -2.87 31.59 -0.12
C ALA A 106 -1.52 31.95 0.51
N LYS A 107 -0.88 31.01 1.23
CA LYS A 107 0.39 31.23 1.93
C LYS A 107 1.40 30.17 1.51
N VAL A 108 2.62 30.60 1.22
CA VAL A 108 3.80 29.73 1.14
C VAL A 108 4.71 30.15 2.29
N PRO A 109 5.12 29.24 3.19
CA PRO A 109 6.00 29.61 4.30
C PRO A 109 7.26 30.34 3.79
N GLY A 110 7.52 31.53 4.33
CA GLY A 110 8.65 32.37 3.93
C GLY A 110 8.38 33.40 2.82
N PHE A 111 7.15 33.48 2.30
CA PHE A 111 6.78 34.44 1.27
C PHE A 111 5.44 35.13 1.58
N ASP A 112 5.41 36.47 1.53
CA ASP A 112 4.20 37.27 1.79
C ASP A 112 3.26 37.33 0.58
N ASP A 113 3.80 37.46 -0.64
CA ASP A 113 3.07 37.35 -1.91
C ASP A 113 3.83 36.47 -2.90
N PRO A 114 3.73 35.14 -2.77
CA PRO A 114 4.56 34.21 -3.54
C PRO A 114 4.14 34.17 -5.01
N THR A 115 5.11 34.47 -5.88
CA THR A 115 4.97 34.32 -7.34
C THR A 115 4.78 32.86 -7.73
N PHE A 116 4.42 32.60 -8.98
CA PHE A 116 4.36 31.23 -9.50
C PHE A 116 5.71 30.49 -9.38
N MET A 117 6.83 31.19 -9.61
CA MET A 117 8.16 30.60 -9.47
C MET A 117 8.49 30.25 -8.02
N ASP A 118 8.13 31.10 -7.05
CA ASP A 118 8.33 30.80 -5.62
C ASP A 118 7.55 29.55 -5.20
N ARG A 119 6.31 29.42 -5.69
CA ARG A 119 5.46 28.24 -5.46
C ARG A 119 6.01 26.98 -6.09
N PHE A 120 6.57 27.10 -7.30
CA PHE A 120 7.19 25.98 -8.01
C PHE A 120 8.45 25.50 -7.27
N LEU A 121 9.36 26.43 -6.94
CA LEU A 121 10.60 26.12 -6.22
C LEU A 121 10.33 25.54 -4.83
N TYR A 122 9.39 26.14 -4.08
CA TYR A 122 8.99 25.60 -2.78
C TYR A 122 8.46 24.16 -2.91
N ARG A 123 7.62 23.90 -3.93
CA ARG A 123 7.07 22.57 -4.18
C ARG A 123 8.14 21.56 -4.58
N LEU A 124 9.14 21.98 -5.36
CA LEU A 124 10.27 21.16 -5.74
C LEU A 124 11.13 20.80 -4.52
N ASP A 125 11.34 21.74 -3.60
CA ASP A 125 12.10 21.54 -2.34
C ASP A 125 11.37 20.66 -1.31
N HIS A 126 10.03 20.59 -1.37
CA HIS A 126 9.19 19.83 -0.41
C HIS A 126 8.42 18.67 -1.07
N VAL A 127 8.80 18.24 -2.26
CA VAL A 127 8.15 17.12 -2.93
C VAL A 127 8.40 15.84 -2.13
N ARG A 128 7.33 15.09 -1.83
CA ARG A 128 7.45 13.81 -1.16
C ARG A 128 8.11 12.79 -2.11
N ILE A 129 9.26 12.24 -1.75
CA ILE A 129 10.00 11.27 -2.58
C ILE A 129 9.41 9.86 -2.41
N MET A 130 9.31 9.40 -1.17
CA MET A 130 8.80 8.08 -0.84
C MET A 130 7.29 8.13 -0.61
N GLY A 131 6.55 7.23 -1.22
CA GLY A 131 5.11 7.08 -1.04
C GLY A 131 4.67 5.71 -1.50
N VAL A 132 3.39 5.36 -1.32
CA VAL A 132 2.85 4.02 -1.60
C VAL A 132 3.32 3.46 -2.94
N LEU A 133 3.10 4.17 -4.05
CA LEU A 133 3.47 3.67 -5.37
C LEU A 133 5.00 3.62 -5.58
N ALA A 134 5.74 4.60 -5.05
CA ALA A 134 7.20 4.61 -5.09
C ALA A 134 7.80 3.40 -4.37
N ARG A 135 7.31 3.12 -3.16
CA ARG A 135 7.69 1.96 -2.36
C ARG A 135 7.33 0.64 -3.05
N ILE A 136 6.17 0.53 -3.71
CA ILE A 136 5.82 -0.65 -4.53
C ILE A 136 6.88 -0.86 -5.62
N GLY A 137 7.34 0.20 -6.28
CA GLY A 137 8.40 0.14 -7.30
C GLY A 137 9.70 -0.45 -6.76
N VAL A 138 10.18 0.06 -5.62
CA VAL A 138 11.41 -0.42 -4.95
C VAL A 138 11.26 -1.87 -4.49
N VAL A 139 10.16 -2.18 -3.79
CA VAL A 139 9.86 -3.52 -3.29
C VAL A 139 9.75 -4.53 -4.42
N TYR A 140 9.12 -4.15 -5.54
CA TYR A 140 9.03 -5.01 -6.73
C TYR A 140 10.41 -5.32 -7.30
N ILE A 141 11.28 -4.31 -7.49
CA ILE A 141 12.64 -4.52 -8.00
C ILE A 141 13.40 -5.47 -7.08
N ALA A 142 13.45 -5.17 -5.78
CA ALA A 142 14.19 -5.96 -4.82
C ALA A 142 13.67 -7.40 -4.76
N SER A 143 12.36 -7.60 -4.53
CA SER A 143 11.78 -8.94 -4.43
C SER A 143 11.88 -9.74 -5.73
N ALA A 144 11.74 -9.11 -6.90
CA ALA A 144 11.87 -9.79 -8.19
C ALA A 144 13.32 -10.19 -8.48
N LEU A 145 14.31 -9.34 -8.21
CA LEU A 145 15.72 -9.67 -8.37
C LEU A 145 16.16 -10.75 -7.40
N LEU A 146 15.75 -10.66 -6.13
CA LEU A 146 16.00 -11.70 -5.15
C LEU A 146 15.37 -13.02 -5.61
N THR A 147 14.12 -13.01 -6.07
CA THR A 147 13.44 -14.22 -6.59
C THR A 147 14.14 -14.80 -7.83
N LEU A 148 14.70 -13.93 -8.67
CA LEU A 148 15.43 -14.33 -9.87
C LEU A 148 16.80 -14.94 -9.56
N LYS A 149 17.49 -14.47 -8.52
CA LYS A 149 18.89 -14.86 -8.25
C LYS A 149 19.06 -15.88 -7.13
N THR A 150 18.02 -16.15 -6.35
CA THR A 150 18.13 -16.97 -5.15
C THR A 150 17.22 -18.20 -5.15
N THR A 151 17.63 -19.21 -4.39
CA THR A 151 16.87 -20.44 -4.13
C THR A 151 15.83 -20.25 -3.03
N LEU A 152 14.91 -21.21 -2.85
CA LEU A 152 13.93 -21.18 -1.74
C LEU A 152 14.60 -21.02 -0.38
N LYS A 153 15.65 -21.80 -0.10
CA LYS A 153 16.36 -21.78 1.18
C LYS A 153 16.95 -20.40 1.46
N GLN A 154 17.58 -19.80 0.45
CA GLN A 154 18.11 -18.43 0.54
C GLN A 154 17.00 -17.40 0.76
N GLN A 155 15.85 -17.52 0.08
CA GLN A 155 14.73 -16.60 0.27
C GLN A 155 14.16 -16.66 1.68
N VAL A 156 14.06 -17.86 2.27
CA VAL A 156 13.63 -18.03 3.67
C VAL A 156 14.60 -17.34 4.62
N ILE A 157 15.92 -17.52 4.43
CA ILE A 157 16.94 -16.84 5.22
C ILE A 157 16.85 -15.33 5.05
N ILE A 158 16.67 -14.83 3.82
CA ILE A 158 16.52 -13.40 3.53
C ILE A 158 15.30 -12.82 4.25
N VAL A 159 14.14 -13.48 4.21
CA VAL A 159 12.96 -13.02 4.95
C VAL A 159 13.23 -13.00 6.45
N ALA A 160 13.86 -14.06 7.00
CA ALA A 160 14.22 -14.09 8.41
C ALA A 160 15.16 -12.93 8.78
N VAL A 161 16.20 -12.68 7.99
CA VAL A 161 17.14 -11.57 8.21
C VAL A 161 16.45 -10.22 8.09
N LEU A 162 15.57 -10.02 7.10
CA LEU A 162 14.82 -8.77 6.96
C LEU A 162 13.92 -8.52 8.17
N LEU A 163 13.21 -9.54 8.66
CA LEU A 163 12.25 -9.37 9.76
C LEU A 163 12.92 -9.31 11.14
N TYR A 164 13.83 -10.25 11.45
CA TYR A 164 14.55 -10.23 12.73
C TYR A 164 15.59 -9.12 12.78
N GLY A 165 16.30 -8.86 11.68
CA GLY A 165 17.27 -7.76 11.60
C GLY A 165 16.61 -6.40 11.76
N TYR A 166 15.46 -6.18 11.10
CA TYR A 166 14.70 -4.95 11.28
C TYR A 166 14.15 -4.81 12.70
N TRP A 167 13.60 -5.88 13.29
CA TRP A 167 13.12 -5.85 14.68
C TRP A 167 14.25 -5.49 15.65
N LEU A 168 15.39 -6.18 15.57
CA LEU A 168 16.56 -5.92 16.43
C LEU A 168 17.10 -4.50 16.22
N ALA A 169 17.14 -4.01 14.99
CA ALA A 169 17.53 -2.63 14.70
C ALA A 169 16.60 -1.63 15.40
N MET A 170 15.29 -1.80 15.24
CA MET A 170 14.27 -0.93 15.82
C MET A 170 14.26 -0.95 17.36
N THR A 171 14.62 -2.06 17.99
CA THR A 171 14.57 -2.18 19.46
C THR A 171 15.89 -1.92 20.16
N LEU A 172 17.03 -2.31 19.55
CA LEU A 172 18.33 -2.32 20.24
C LEU A 172 19.23 -1.15 19.87
N ILE A 173 19.07 -0.53 18.70
CA ILE A 173 19.91 0.61 18.31
C ILE A 173 19.58 1.80 19.22
N PRO A 174 20.55 2.36 19.96
CA PRO A 174 20.35 3.58 20.73
C PRO A 174 20.13 4.76 19.79
N LEU A 175 19.15 5.59 20.12
CA LEU A 175 18.81 6.78 19.35
C LEU A 175 19.46 8.03 19.95
N PRO A 176 19.42 9.20 19.29
CA PRO A 176 20.02 10.45 19.80
C PRO A 176 19.51 10.88 21.20
N THR A 177 18.42 10.29 21.68
CA THR A 177 17.89 10.41 23.04
C THR A 177 18.73 9.69 24.11
N GLY A 178 19.69 8.86 23.70
CA GLY A 178 20.51 8.02 24.58
C GLY A 178 19.82 6.72 25.03
N LEU A 179 18.55 6.53 24.66
CA LEU A 179 17.77 5.32 25.00
C LEU A 179 17.78 4.31 23.83
N PRO A 180 17.77 2.99 24.12
CA PRO A 180 17.48 1.97 23.13
C PRO A 180 16.12 2.19 22.46
N GLY A 181 16.03 1.90 21.16
CA GLY A 181 14.84 2.15 20.34
C GLY A 181 13.54 1.52 20.89
N ILE A 182 13.62 0.43 21.66
CA ILE A 182 12.45 -0.22 22.28
C ILE A 182 11.64 0.73 23.17
N PHE A 183 12.29 1.68 23.85
CA PHE A 183 11.63 2.66 24.73
C PHE A 183 11.08 3.87 23.99
N THR A 184 11.27 3.92 22.68
CA THR A 184 10.84 5.04 21.81
C THR A 184 9.81 4.61 20.77
N LEU A 185 9.40 3.34 20.75
CA LEU A 185 8.46 2.81 19.76
C LEU A 185 7.07 3.47 19.85
N ASP A 186 6.67 3.92 21.03
CA ASP A 186 5.39 4.60 21.25
C ASP A 186 5.39 6.08 20.82
N ASP A 187 6.56 6.65 20.52
CA ASP A 187 6.70 8.04 20.05
C ASP A 187 7.08 8.05 18.55
N PRO A 188 6.12 8.36 17.65
CA PRO A 188 6.36 8.38 16.22
C PRO A 188 7.54 9.26 15.79
N ALA A 189 7.82 10.34 16.53
CA ALA A 189 8.87 11.29 16.21
C ALA A 189 10.27 10.83 16.62
N ARG A 190 10.35 9.83 17.49
CA ARG A 190 11.60 9.36 18.09
C ARG A 190 11.89 7.92 17.74
N THR A 191 11.25 7.35 16.74
CA THR A 191 11.60 6.03 16.22
C THR A 191 12.92 6.07 15.42
N LEU A 192 13.57 4.92 15.27
CA LEU A 192 14.73 4.80 14.37
C LEU A 192 14.36 5.21 12.93
N GLU A 193 13.12 4.94 12.50
CA GLU A 193 12.66 5.36 11.17
C GLU A 193 12.60 6.87 11.04
N ALA A 194 12.05 7.57 12.04
CA ALA A 194 12.03 9.03 12.07
C ALA A 194 13.45 9.61 11.94
N VAL A 195 14.41 9.04 12.67
CA VAL A 195 15.82 9.48 12.60
C VAL A 195 16.40 9.28 11.20
N VAL A 196 16.19 8.11 10.59
CA VAL A 196 16.73 7.80 9.27
C VAL A 196 16.06 8.63 8.17
N ASP A 197 14.74 8.76 8.21
CA ASP A 197 13.99 9.54 7.22
C ASP A 197 14.33 11.03 7.32
N GLN A 198 14.47 11.60 8.52
CA GLN A 198 14.90 12.99 8.68
C GLN A 198 16.34 13.20 8.18
N ALA A 199 17.24 12.25 8.41
CA ALA A 199 18.63 12.34 7.98
C ALA A 199 18.80 12.22 6.45
N ILE A 200 18.00 11.37 5.79
CA ILE A 200 18.16 11.06 4.37
C ILE A 200 17.15 11.79 3.48
N LEU A 201 15.87 11.80 3.86
CA LEU A 201 14.79 12.43 3.08
C LEU A 201 14.59 13.89 3.47
N GLY A 202 14.84 14.27 4.73
CA GLY A 202 14.71 15.64 5.21
C GLY A 202 13.32 16.23 4.91
N LYS A 203 13.26 17.25 4.06
CA LYS A 203 12.01 17.93 3.65
C LYS A 203 11.10 17.09 2.74
N HIS A 204 11.58 15.95 2.26
CA HIS A 204 10.90 15.11 1.27
C HIS A 204 10.04 13.99 1.90
N ILE A 205 9.68 14.13 3.18
CA ILE A 205 8.78 13.22 3.92
C ILE A 205 7.31 13.60 3.73
N TRP A 206 6.41 12.72 4.17
CA TRP A 206 4.97 12.93 4.08
C TRP A 206 4.48 14.15 4.88
N GLY A 207 3.83 15.11 4.22
CA GLY A 207 3.34 16.32 4.90
C GLY A 207 2.29 16.11 6.01
N GLY A 208 1.71 14.92 6.15
CA GLY A 208 0.81 14.57 7.26
C GLY A 208 1.53 14.15 8.55
N SER A 209 2.84 13.89 8.48
CA SER A 209 3.72 13.61 9.62
C SER A 209 5.03 14.34 9.39
N THR A 210 5.30 15.40 10.16
CA THR A 210 6.54 16.18 9.99
C THR A 210 7.78 15.49 10.58
N THR A 211 7.64 14.25 11.06
CA THR A 211 8.69 13.56 11.82
C THR A 211 9.16 12.26 11.19
N PHE A 212 8.34 11.56 10.41
CA PHE A 212 8.73 10.33 9.71
C PHE A 212 7.84 10.07 8.49
N ASP A 213 8.30 9.26 7.54
CA ASP A 213 7.50 8.86 6.38
C ASP A 213 6.99 7.41 6.55
N PRO A 214 5.67 7.15 6.56
CA PRO A 214 5.13 5.79 6.71
C PRO A 214 5.56 4.81 5.60
N GLU A 215 6.03 5.36 4.48
CA GLU A 215 6.58 4.64 3.34
C GLU A 215 8.08 4.88 3.15
N GLY A 216 8.77 5.31 4.21
CA GLY A 216 10.19 5.62 4.27
C GLY A 216 11.15 4.47 3.99
N LEU A 217 12.43 4.75 4.15
CA LEU A 217 13.50 3.85 3.71
C LEU A 217 13.61 2.61 4.60
N MET A 218 13.51 2.80 5.92
CA MET A 218 13.65 1.71 6.90
C MET A 218 12.49 0.73 6.81
N SER A 219 11.26 1.23 6.78
CA SER A 219 10.07 0.39 6.66
C SER A 219 10.04 -0.38 5.32
N THR A 220 10.77 0.08 4.29
CA THR A 220 10.87 -0.63 3.00
C THR A 220 11.53 -2.01 3.12
N PHE A 221 12.44 -2.24 4.07
CA PHE A 221 13.06 -3.55 4.29
C PHE A 221 12.05 -4.66 4.66
N PRO A 222 11.25 -4.53 5.73
CA PRO A 222 10.23 -5.53 6.06
C PRO A 222 9.11 -5.61 4.98
N ALA A 223 8.85 -4.53 4.23
CA ALA A 223 7.95 -4.58 3.07
C ALA A 223 8.45 -5.46 1.92
N ILE A 224 9.77 -5.54 1.69
CA ILE A 224 10.36 -6.54 0.79
C ILE A 224 10.05 -7.95 1.31
N GLY A 225 10.11 -8.16 2.64
CA GLY A 225 9.69 -9.40 3.30
C GLY A 225 8.23 -9.76 2.97
N THR A 226 7.30 -8.80 3.04
CA THR A 226 5.89 -9.01 2.67
C THR A 226 5.73 -9.50 1.23
N ALA A 227 6.48 -8.90 0.29
CA ALA A 227 6.45 -9.32 -1.12
C ALA A 227 7.06 -10.72 -1.31
N ILE A 228 8.14 -11.08 -0.60
CA ILE A 228 8.73 -12.43 -0.69
C ILE A 228 7.80 -13.48 -0.07
N LEU A 229 7.06 -13.17 1.01
CA LEU A 229 6.00 -14.05 1.51
C LEU A 229 4.91 -14.27 0.45
N GLY A 230 4.56 -13.23 -0.31
CA GLY A 230 3.74 -13.34 -1.51
C GLY A 230 4.33 -14.25 -2.59
N VAL A 231 5.65 -14.21 -2.81
CA VAL A 231 6.35 -15.15 -3.72
C VAL A 231 6.20 -16.60 -3.24
N PHE A 232 6.25 -16.86 -1.93
CA PHE A 232 6.03 -18.20 -1.38
C PHE A 232 4.61 -18.69 -1.61
N ALA A 233 3.60 -17.85 -1.37
CA ALA A 233 2.21 -18.18 -1.68
C ALA A 233 2.02 -18.41 -3.20
N GLY A 234 2.62 -17.57 -4.04
CA GLY A 234 2.63 -17.71 -5.50
C GLY A 234 3.25 -19.03 -5.96
N ARG A 235 4.31 -19.48 -5.28
CA ARG A 235 4.92 -20.78 -5.55
C ARG A 235 4.01 -21.92 -5.15
N TRP A 236 3.40 -21.86 -3.97
CA TRP A 236 2.47 -22.86 -3.47
C TRP A 236 1.25 -23.04 -4.39
N ILE A 237 0.61 -21.93 -4.79
CA ILE A 237 -0.53 -22.00 -5.71
C ILE A 237 -0.13 -22.42 -7.13
N ASN A 238 1.15 -22.37 -7.49
CA ASN A 238 1.60 -22.81 -8.81
C ASN A 238 2.07 -24.28 -8.82
N THR A 239 1.84 -25.03 -7.75
CA THR A 239 2.11 -26.49 -7.70
C THR A 239 1.05 -27.29 -8.45
N GLN A 240 1.39 -28.53 -8.84
CA GLN A 240 0.47 -29.47 -9.52
C GLN A 240 -0.46 -30.23 -8.55
N ARG A 241 -0.60 -29.76 -7.30
CA ARG A 241 -1.50 -30.36 -6.31
C ARG A 241 -2.95 -30.05 -6.64
N ALA A 242 -3.87 -30.85 -6.10
CA ALA A 242 -5.30 -30.59 -6.19
C ALA A 242 -5.64 -29.19 -5.61
N LEU A 243 -6.64 -28.53 -6.19
CA LEU A 243 -7.04 -27.18 -5.77
C LEU A 243 -7.35 -27.10 -4.26
N ILE A 244 -8.04 -28.12 -3.73
CA ILE A 244 -8.40 -28.16 -2.31
C ILE A 244 -7.19 -28.29 -1.38
N GLU A 245 -6.16 -29.06 -1.76
CA GLU A 245 -4.90 -29.14 -1.00
C GLU A 245 -4.17 -27.80 -0.99
N ARG A 246 -4.19 -27.10 -2.12
CA ARG A 246 -3.58 -25.77 -2.23
C ARG A 246 -4.30 -24.76 -1.34
N ILE A 247 -5.64 -24.78 -1.34
CA ILE A 247 -6.47 -23.96 -0.46
C ILE A 247 -6.18 -24.28 1.01
N ALA A 248 -6.21 -25.57 1.40
CA ALA A 248 -5.94 -26.00 2.76
C ALA A 248 -4.54 -25.59 3.24
N GLY A 249 -3.53 -25.73 2.38
CA GLY A 249 -2.16 -25.30 2.68
C GLY A 249 -2.03 -23.78 2.89
N LEU A 250 -2.75 -22.98 2.09
CA LEU A 250 -2.79 -21.52 2.30
C LEU A 250 -3.49 -21.16 3.61
N PHE A 251 -4.61 -21.80 3.95
CA PHE A 251 -5.28 -21.56 5.23
C PHE A 251 -4.41 -21.96 6.41
N ALA A 252 -3.75 -23.11 6.35
CA ALA A 252 -2.88 -23.59 7.43
C ALA A 252 -1.67 -22.65 7.62
N ALA A 253 -0.95 -22.33 6.54
CA ALA A 253 0.18 -21.42 6.60
C ALA A 253 -0.25 -19.99 6.98
N GLY A 254 -1.40 -19.54 6.47
CA GLY A 254 -1.95 -18.23 6.78
C GLY A 254 -2.34 -18.09 8.26
N SER A 255 -3.06 -19.07 8.80
CA SER A 255 -3.46 -19.10 10.20
C SER A 255 -2.24 -19.16 11.12
N LEU A 256 -1.23 -19.98 10.78
CA LEU A 256 0.02 -20.03 11.54
C LEU A 256 0.74 -18.69 11.52
N ALA A 257 0.86 -18.04 10.36
CA ALA A 257 1.51 -16.74 10.25
C ALA A 257 0.76 -15.64 11.02
N MET A 258 -0.59 -15.66 11.03
CA MET A 258 -1.40 -14.77 11.85
C MET A 258 -1.11 -14.96 13.34
N VAL A 259 -1.11 -16.20 13.83
CA VAL A 259 -0.82 -16.52 15.24
C VAL A 259 0.60 -16.07 15.61
N LEU A 260 1.59 -16.35 14.76
CA LEU A 260 2.97 -15.91 15.00
C LEU A 260 3.11 -14.38 15.02
N GLY A 261 2.41 -13.68 14.12
CA GLY A 261 2.36 -12.22 14.12
C GLY A 261 1.71 -11.65 15.39
N LEU A 262 0.64 -12.27 15.89
CA LEU A 262 -0.04 -11.89 17.13
C LEU A 262 0.80 -12.20 18.38
N ILE A 263 1.58 -13.28 18.38
CA ILE A 263 2.54 -13.57 19.46
C ILE A 263 3.67 -12.53 19.43
N TRP A 264 4.22 -12.23 18.25
CA TRP A 264 5.28 -11.22 18.13
C TRP A 264 4.79 -9.81 18.45
N ASN A 265 3.50 -9.51 18.30
CA ASN A 265 2.89 -8.25 18.72
C ASN A 265 3.22 -7.86 20.19
N TRP A 266 3.44 -8.85 21.06
CA TRP A 266 3.74 -8.61 22.48
C TRP A 266 5.11 -7.97 22.70
N SER A 267 6.08 -8.26 21.84
CA SER A 267 7.44 -7.71 21.92
C SER A 267 7.74 -6.66 20.85
N PHE A 268 7.00 -6.69 19.73
CA PHE A 268 7.08 -5.69 18.68
C PHE A 268 5.68 -5.42 18.15
N PRO A 269 5.03 -4.32 18.57
CA PRO A 269 3.63 -4.06 18.25
C PRO A 269 3.34 -4.09 16.74
N ILE A 270 2.20 -4.64 16.36
CA ILE A 270 1.66 -4.54 15.00
C ILE A 270 1.47 -3.04 14.72
N ASN A 271 2.19 -2.53 13.73
CA ASN A 271 2.14 -1.12 13.35
C ASN A 271 2.45 -0.99 11.86
N LYS A 272 1.47 -0.43 11.13
CA LYS A 272 1.53 -0.23 9.68
C LYS A 272 2.43 0.96 9.30
N SER A 273 2.45 2.00 10.12
CA SER A 273 3.23 3.22 9.88
C SER A 273 4.73 2.94 9.83
N ILE A 274 5.23 2.09 10.73
CA ILE A 274 6.63 1.64 10.70
C ILE A 274 6.82 0.23 10.11
N TRP A 275 5.75 -0.38 9.60
CA TRP A 275 5.79 -1.68 8.92
C TRP A 275 6.48 -2.81 9.72
N THR A 276 6.09 -2.96 10.98
CA THR A 276 6.75 -3.89 11.91
C THR A 276 6.77 -5.34 11.43
N SER A 277 7.73 -6.11 11.92
CA SER A 277 7.89 -7.52 11.55
C SER A 277 6.69 -8.37 11.96
N SER A 278 6.06 -8.05 13.10
CA SER A 278 4.80 -8.65 13.54
C SER A 278 3.66 -8.34 12.57
N TYR A 279 3.56 -7.08 12.13
CA TYR A 279 2.60 -6.64 11.11
C TYR A 279 2.81 -7.37 9.78
N VAL A 280 4.05 -7.58 9.33
CA VAL A 280 4.34 -8.34 8.10
C VAL A 280 3.82 -9.77 8.17
N LEU A 281 4.12 -10.51 9.25
CA LEU A 281 3.65 -11.89 9.39
C LEU A 281 2.14 -11.96 9.54
N PHE A 282 1.57 -11.08 10.36
CA PHE A 282 0.13 -11.04 10.60
C PHE A 282 -0.65 -10.76 9.30
N THR A 283 -0.25 -9.72 8.55
CA THR A 283 -0.94 -9.33 7.33
C THR A 283 -0.68 -10.28 6.16
N ALA A 284 0.50 -10.89 6.06
CA ALA A 284 0.74 -11.97 5.10
C ALA A 284 -0.14 -13.19 5.41
N GLY A 285 -0.36 -13.51 6.68
CA GLY A 285 -1.27 -14.56 7.10
C GLY A 285 -2.72 -14.27 6.72
N MET A 286 -3.18 -13.04 6.98
CA MET A 286 -4.50 -12.55 6.54
C MET A 286 -4.65 -12.58 5.01
N ALA A 287 -3.59 -12.24 4.26
CA ALA A 287 -3.60 -12.30 2.80
C ALA A 287 -3.71 -13.75 2.29
N CYS A 288 -2.99 -14.70 2.91
CA CYS A 288 -3.13 -16.13 2.62
C CYS A 288 -4.56 -16.63 2.86
N ALA A 289 -5.15 -16.31 4.02
CA ALA A 289 -6.51 -16.72 4.36
C ALA A 289 -7.55 -16.09 3.43
N THR A 290 -7.38 -14.81 3.08
CA THR A 290 -8.27 -14.10 2.14
C THR A 290 -8.18 -14.73 0.74
N LEU A 291 -6.96 -14.95 0.22
CA LEU A 291 -6.77 -15.61 -1.07
C LEU A 291 -7.33 -17.04 -1.08
N ALA A 292 -7.10 -17.81 -0.02
CA ALA A 292 -7.65 -19.16 0.12
C ALA A 292 -9.18 -19.16 0.11
N THR A 293 -9.80 -18.18 0.79
CA THR A 293 -11.25 -17.97 0.78
C THR A 293 -11.75 -17.63 -0.62
N CYS A 294 -11.08 -16.71 -1.32
CA CYS A 294 -11.41 -16.38 -2.72
C CYS A 294 -11.29 -17.61 -3.63
N MET A 295 -10.21 -18.39 -3.52
CA MET A 295 -10.02 -19.63 -4.28
C MET A 295 -11.11 -20.66 -3.97
N TRP A 296 -11.50 -20.79 -2.71
CA TRP A 296 -12.57 -21.70 -2.31
C TRP A 296 -13.92 -21.29 -2.89
N ILE A 297 -14.33 -20.03 -2.76
CA ILE A 297 -15.63 -19.55 -3.24
C ILE A 297 -15.69 -19.52 -4.78
N ILE A 298 -14.65 -19.03 -5.44
CA ILE A 298 -14.68 -18.71 -6.87
C ILE A 298 -14.25 -19.89 -7.73
N ASP A 299 -13.18 -20.58 -7.33
CA ASP A 299 -12.56 -21.63 -8.14
C ASP A 299 -13.08 -23.02 -7.74
N HIS A 300 -13.29 -23.29 -6.45
CA HIS A 300 -13.80 -24.59 -5.98
C HIS A 300 -15.34 -24.69 -5.99
N LEU A 301 -16.05 -23.71 -5.40
CA LEU A 301 -17.52 -23.68 -5.43
C LEU A 301 -18.10 -23.12 -6.74
N ASN A 302 -17.23 -22.61 -7.63
CA ASN A 302 -17.59 -22.06 -8.94
C ASN A 302 -18.59 -20.88 -8.89
N LEU A 303 -18.63 -20.14 -7.78
CA LEU A 303 -19.51 -18.98 -7.61
C LEU A 303 -18.90 -17.73 -8.24
N ARG A 304 -19.10 -17.57 -9.55
CA ARG A 304 -18.44 -16.53 -10.36
C ARG A 304 -19.31 -15.31 -10.70
N GLY A 305 -20.63 -15.37 -10.48
CA GLY A 305 -21.58 -14.35 -10.96
C GLY A 305 -21.31 -12.92 -10.47
N TRP A 306 -20.78 -12.77 -9.26
CA TRP A 306 -20.49 -11.47 -8.61
C TRP A 306 -19.06 -10.96 -8.85
N THR A 307 -18.19 -11.75 -9.49
CA THR A 307 -16.75 -11.45 -9.58
C THR A 307 -16.39 -10.34 -10.57
N LYS A 308 -17.26 -10.09 -11.57
CA LYS A 308 -16.96 -9.20 -12.70
C LYS A 308 -16.48 -7.81 -12.26
N PRO A 309 -17.13 -7.09 -11.33
CA PRO A 309 -16.69 -5.75 -10.95
C PRO A 309 -15.28 -5.75 -10.35
N PHE A 310 -14.97 -6.72 -9.50
CA PHE A 310 -13.66 -6.85 -8.88
C PHE A 310 -12.59 -7.26 -9.89
N VAL A 311 -12.90 -8.14 -10.85
CA VAL A 311 -11.96 -8.47 -11.93
C VAL A 311 -11.59 -7.23 -12.75
N ILE A 312 -12.54 -6.34 -13.06
CA ILE A 312 -12.29 -5.10 -13.80
C ILE A 312 -11.28 -4.21 -13.05
N TYR A 313 -11.50 -3.96 -11.75
CA TYR A 313 -10.52 -3.26 -10.93
C TYR A 313 -9.16 -3.96 -10.94
N GLY A 314 -9.15 -5.28 -10.75
CA GLY A 314 -7.94 -6.10 -10.67
C GLY A 314 -7.09 -6.05 -11.94
N MET A 315 -7.70 -5.85 -13.11
CA MET A 315 -6.99 -5.71 -14.39
C MET A 315 -6.38 -4.31 -14.59
N ASN A 316 -6.93 -3.27 -13.96
CA ASN A 316 -6.52 -1.88 -14.16
C ASN A 316 -6.05 -1.14 -12.86
N PRO A 317 -5.17 -1.73 -12.02
CA PRO A 317 -4.79 -1.16 -10.72
C PRO A 317 -4.11 0.21 -10.80
N ILE A 318 -3.20 0.38 -11.76
CA ILE A 318 -2.41 1.62 -11.87
C ILE A 318 -3.33 2.78 -12.29
N VAL A 319 -4.26 2.54 -13.23
CA VAL A 319 -5.22 3.55 -13.68
C VAL A 319 -6.12 3.96 -12.52
N ALA A 320 -6.66 2.99 -11.78
CA ALA A 320 -7.49 3.28 -10.61
C ALA A 320 -6.72 4.09 -9.54
N PHE A 321 -5.50 3.68 -9.19
CA PHE A 321 -4.70 4.33 -8.15
C PHE A 321 -4.24 5.73 -8.57
N VAL A 322 -3.55 5.85 -9.70
CA VAL A 322 -2.97 7.12 -10.16
C VAL A 322 -4.08 8.07 -10.60
N GLY A 323 -5.07 7.56 -11.34
CA GLY A 323 -6.20 8.34 -11.79
C GLY A 323 -7.01 8.91 -10.63
N SER A 324 -7.35 8.10 -9.62
CA SER A 324 -8.09 8.59 -8.45
C SER A 324 -7.28 9.60 -7.65
N GLY A 325 -5.98 9.37 -7.46
CA GLY A 325 -5.10 10.29 -6.75
C GLY A 325 -4.91 11.63 -7.46
N VAL A 326 -4.78 11.62 -8.80
CA VAL A 326 -4.69 12.85 -9.60
C VAL A 326 -6.03 13.59 -9.58
N LEU A 327 -7.14 12.88 -9.81
CA LEU A 327 -8.49 13.47 -9.77
C LEU A 327 -8.78 14.10 -8.41
N ALA A 328 -8.47 13.41 -7.31
CA ALA A 328 -8.61 13.95 -5.96
C ALA A 328 -7.83 15.26 -5.81
N ARG A 329 -6.55 15.30 -6.23
CA ARG A 329 -5.76 16.54 -6.18
C ARG A 329 -6.36 17.65 -7.05
N ILE A 330 -6.86 17.36 -8.25
CA ILE A 330 -7.54 18.35 -9.09
C ILE A 330 -8.76 18.91 -8.37
N ILE A 331 -9.63 18.06 -7.84
CA ILE A 331 -10.87 18.49 -7.19
C ILE A 331 -10.59 19.28 -5.90
N TYR A 332 -9.61 18.87 -5.10
CA TYR A 332 -9.29 19.54 -3.83
C TYR A 332 -8.51 20.85 -4.02
N THR A 333 -7.66 20.95 -5.05
CA THR A 333 -6.74 22.08 -5.21
C THR A 333 -7.11 23.02 -6.36
N LEU A 334 -7.45 22.50 -7.53
CA LEU A 334 -7.63 23.29 -8.75
C LEU A 334 -9.08 23.69 -8.98
N TRP A 335 -10.03 22.80 -8.67
CA TRP A 335 -11.44 23.00 -8.99
C TRP A 335 -12.22 23.50 -7.78
N LYS A 336 -12.26 24.83 -7.63
CA LYS A 336 -13.03 25.49 -6.56
C LYS A 336 -14.15 26.35 -7.12
N VAL A 337 -15.25 26.41 -6.39
CA VAL A 337 -16.44 27.17 -6.76
C VAL A 337 -16.92 28.01 -5.57
N PRO A 338 -17.54 29.18 -5.82
CA PRO A 338 -18.19 29.94 -4.76
C PRO A 338 -19.43 29.18 -4.27
N TYR A 339 -19.48 28.88 -2.99
CA TYR A 339 -20.61 28.25 -2.32
C TYR A 339 -20.81 28.87 -0.94
N ASN A 340 -22.02 29.35 -0.63
CA ASN A 340 -22.35 30.04 0.62
C ASN A 340 -21.36 31.16 1.00
N GLY A 341 -20.95 31.97 0.02
CA GLY A 341 -20.04 33.10 0.23
C GLY A 341 -18.56 32.73 0.46
N LYS A 342 -18.20 31.44 0.39
CA LYS A 342 -16.81 30.96 0.49
C LYS A 342 -16.39 30.23 -0.77
N ILE A 343 -15.10 30.31 -1.12
CA ILE A 343 -14.52 29.51 -2.20
C ILE A 343 -14.15 28.14 -1.65
N VAL A 344 -14.89 27.11 -2.02
CA VAL A 344 -14.70 25.73 -1.53
C VAL A 344 -14.39 24.78 -2.69
N PRO A 345 -13.70 23.65 -2.43
CA PRO A 345 -13.53 22.59 -3.43
C PRO A 345 -14.88 22.08 -3.95
N VAL A 346 -14.94 21.69 -5.23
CA VAL A 346 -16.16 21.10 -5.82
C VAL A 346 -16.59 19.83 -5.06
N GLN A 347 -15.64 19.04 -4.54
CA GLN A 347 -15.94 17.90 -3.68
C GLN A 347 -16.81 18.29 -2.49
N ALA A 348 -16.54 19.42 -1.84
CA ALA A 348 -17.29 19.87 -0.67
C ALA A 348 -18.73 20.24 -1.05
N VAL A 349 -18.93 20.87 -2.21
CA VAL A 349 -20.27 21.18 -2.73
C VAL A 349 -21.04 19.91 -3.07
N MET A 350 -20.40 18.95 -3.74
CA MET A 350 -21.00 17.65 -4.05
C MET A 350 -21.38 16.89 -2.78
N TYR A 351 -20.47 16.83 -1.80
CA TYR A 351 -20.71 16.19 -0.52
C TYR A 351 -21.87 16.84 0.24
N GLN A 352 -21.88 18.18 0.35
CA GLN A 352 -22.92 18.90 1.07
C GLN A 352 -24.28 18.82 0.37
N SER A 353 -24.32 18.97 -0.95
CA SER A 353 -25.57 19.03 -1.70
C SER A 353 -26.20 17.65 -1.87
N LEU A 354 -25.40 16.62 -2.19
CA LEU A 354 -25.89 15.29 -2.56
C LEU A 354 -26.05 14.35 -1.37
N PHE A 355 -25.30 14.54 -0.28
CA PHE A 355 -25.28 13.59 0.84
C PHE A 355 -25.58 14.27 2.18
N ALA A 356 -24.77 15.24 2.61
CA ALA A 356 -24.89 15.80 3.96
C ALA A 356 -26.16 16.66 4.19
N SER A 357 -26.89 17.01 3.12
CA SER A 357 -28.16 17.74 3.21
C SER A 357 -29.31 16.92 3.79
N TRP A 358 -29.24 15.58 3.72
CA TRP A 358 -30.33 14.69 4.16
C TRP A 358 -29.86 13.43 4.91
N LEU A 359 -28.55 13.14 4.94
CA LEU A 359 -27.98 12.01 5.66
C LEU A 359 -27.17 12.46 6.89
N PRO A 360 -27.13 11.63 7.96
CA PRO A 360 -26.17 11.82 9.05
C PRO A 360 -24.72 11.77 8.56
N ASP A 361 -23.82 12.55 9.17
CA ASP A 361 -22.46 12.79 8.70
C ASP A 361 -21.67 11.51 8.32
N ARG A 362 -21.70 10.48 9.18
CA ARG A 362 -21.01 9.20 8.92
C ARG A 362 -21.59 8.47 7.72
N VAL A 363 -22.91 8.47 7.56
CA VAL A 363 -23.60 7.82 6.44
C VAL A 363 -23.36 8.60 5.15
N ALA A 364 -23.40 9.93 5.22
CA ALA A 364 -23.07 10.82 4.12
C ALA A 364 -21.62 10.61 3.63
N SER A 365 -20.67 10.51 4.57
CA SER A 365 -19.25 10.30 4.27
C SER A 365 -19.02 8.96 3.58
N LEU A 366 -19.64 7.90 4.08
CA LEU A 366 -19.61 6.57 3.46
C LEU A 366 -20.28 6.58 2.07
N GLY A 367 -21.42 7.24 1.92
CA GLY A 367 -22.13 7.36 0.64
C GLY A 367 -21.26 8.04 -0.43
N PHE A 368 -20.55 9.10 -0.06
CA PHE A 368 -19.60 9.77 -0.95
C PHE A 368 -18.41 8.88 -1.34
N ALA A 369 -17.87 8.12 -0.39
CA ALA A 369 -16.80 7.17 -0.65
C ALA A 369 -17.25 6.06 -1.63
N LEU A 370 -18.46 5.50 -1.42
CA LEU A 370 -19.06 4.51 -2.31
C LEU A 370 -19.33 5.08 -3.71
N LEU A 371 -19.78 6.33 -3.82
CA LEU A 371 -19.92 7.01 -5.10
C LEU A 371 -18.59 7.09 -5.85
N THR A 372 -17.49 7.39 -5.14
CA THR A 372 -16.15 7.41 -5.73
C THR A 372 -15.76 6.04 -6.27
N VAL A 373 -16.04 4.97 -5.53
CA VAL A 373 -15.82 3.60 -5.99
C VAL A 373 -16.63 3.36 -7.27
N VAL A 374 -17.95 3.55 -7.25
CA VAL A 374 -18.83 3.33 -8.42
C VAL A 374 -18.42 4.18 -9.63
N PHE A 375 -18.01 5.43 -9.41
CA PHE A 375 -17.51 6.29 -10.48
C PHE A 375 -16.29 5.68 -11.16
N TRP A 376 -15.28 5.26 -10.37
CA TRP A 376 -14.09 4.61 -10.93
C TRP A 376 -14.40 3.25 -11.55
N PHE A 377 -15.42 2.54 -11.09
CA PHE A 377 -15.89 1.34 -11.78
C PHE A 377 -16.38 1.65 -13.20
N GLY A 378 -17.10 2.76 -13.40
CA GLY A 378 -17.58 3.16 -14.73
C GLY A 378 -16.49 3.71 -15.66
N VAL A 379 -15.35 4.16 -15.12
CA VAL A 379 -14.20 4.66 -15.90
C VAL A 379 -13.31 3.52 -16.42
N LEU A 380 -13.27 2.38 -15.72
CA LEU A 380 -12.44 1.22 -16.02
C LEU A 380 -13.12 0.24 -16.97
#